data_AF-A0A4R5E3F3-F1
#
_entry.id   AF-A0A4R5E3F3-F1
#
_cell.length_a   1.000
_cell.length_b   1.000
_cell.length_c   1.000
_cell.angle_alpha   90.00
_cell.angle_beta   90.00
_cell.angle_gamma   90.00
#
_symmetry.space_group_name_H-M   'P 1'
#
loop_
_entity.id
_entity.type
_entity.pdbx_description
1 polymer ?
#
loop_
_entity_poly.entity_id
_entity_poly.type
_entity_poly.pdbx_seq_one_letter_code
_entity_poly.pdbx_strand_id
1 'polypeptide(L)'
;MPVAPQGHTIHGRHPNEPGTRCRTPVPGLGRDVGFDGWVSDSAYGDLERPPLHEAALRRALVREGGLWREIRVVAETGSTNADLAVRAGAGAPEGTVLVTEMQTAGRGRQGRSWSAPPRSGLMFSMLLRPAVPVPALGWAPLLTGVAVATAVRRMTAWAEEGAGFLAGGDVAVDARLKWPNDVLVGERKLAGILAEKIDGGLVIGVGLNVGLREAELPVRTATSLAIEGAPLSDRAPLLRAILREFATWYREWTALGGDPESSGLRTAYKDLCTTLGRGVRVELPGGRTLAGTARDVDGTGRLVVAGTGGDSAVSAGDVVHVR
;
A
#
# COMPACT_ATOMS: atom_id res chain seq x y z
N MET A 1 29.46 -65.20 16.46
CA MET A 1 28.81 -66.33 17.15
C MET A 1 28.12 -65.82 18.42
N PRO A 2 27.12 -66.54 18.99
CA PRO A 2 26.04 -65.97 19.84
C PRO A 2 26.51 -65.72 21.30
N VAL A 3 25.70 -65.12 22.21
CA VAL A 3 24.57 -65.75 22.94
C VAL A 3 23.46 -64.75 23.33
N ALA A 4 22.20 -65.12 23.06
CA ALA A 4 21.03 -64.91 23.92
C ALA A 4 20.57 -66.32 24.41
N PRO A 5 19.88 -66.54 25.54
CA PRO A 5 18.48 -66.12 25.82
C PRO A 5 18.27 -65.74 27.31
N GLN A 6 17.11 -65.66 28.00
CA GLN A 6 15.65 -65.85 27.78
C GLN A 6 14.91 -64.60 28.35
N GLY A 7 13.58 -64.39 28.31
CA GLY A 7 12.45 -65.17 27.77
C GLY A 7 11.43 -65.60 28.84
N HIS A 8 10.36 -64.82 29.06
CA HIS A 8 9.11 -65.33 29.65
C HIS A 8 7.88 -64.64 29.04
N THR A 9 6.87 -65.45 28.76
CA THR A 9 5.67 -65.10 27.97
C THR A 9 4.42 -65.35 28.81
N ILE A 10 3.40 -64.48 28.72
CA ILE A 10 2.01 -64.85 29.01
C ILE A 10 1.11 -64.33 27.88
N HIS A 11 0.16 -65.17 27.45
CA HIS A 11 -0.74 -64.94 26.32
C HIS A 11 -1.97 -64.06 26.65
N GLY A 12 -2.50 -63.41 25.61
CA GLY A 12 -3.87 -62.89 25.55
C GLY A 12 -4.24 -62.55 24.09
N ARG A 13 -5.39 -63.02 23.58
CA ARG A 13 -5.74 -62.97 22.15
C ARG A 13 -6.85 -61.95 21.81
N HIS A 14 -6.70 -61.31 20.64
CA HIS A 14 -7.76 -60.91 19.69
C HIS A 14 -8.75 -59.78 20.08
N PRO A 15 -9.47 -59.19 19.09
CA PRO A 15 -9.66 -57.74 19.01
C PRO A 15 -11.05 -57.30 19.50
N ASN A 16 -11.21 -55.98 19.69
CA ASN A 16 -12.51 -55.38 19.98
C ASN A 16 -12.88 -54.32 18.94
N GLU A 17 -14.14 -54.38 18.50
CA GLU A 17 -14.79 -53.52 17.52
C GLU A 17 -15.09 -52.10 18.07
N PRO A 18 -15.41 -51.11 17.20
CA PRO A 18 -15.71 -49.74 17.64
C PRO A 18 -17.01 -49.66 18.45
N GLY A 19 -16.89 -49.54 19.77
CA GLY A 19 -18.01 -49.45 20.69
C GLY A 19 -18.83 -48.15 20.56
N THR A 20 -20.07 -48.28 20.11
CA THR A 20 -21.11 -47.24 20.06
C THR A 20 -21.35 -46.63 21.45
N ARG A 21 -20.90 -45.38 21.69
CA ARG A 21 -21.23 -44.67 22.93
C ARG A 21 -22.62 -44.04 22.86
N CYS A 22 -23.56 -44.70 23.55
CA CYS A 22 -24.89 -44.21 23.84
C CYS A 22 -24.82 -42.83 24.54
N ARG A 23 -25.47 -41.80 23.98
CA ARG A 23 -25.68 -40.51 24.64
C ARG A 23 -27.04 -40.51 25.34
N THR A 24 -27.06 -40.70 26.65
CA THR A 24 -28.22 -40.32 27.47
C THR A 24 -28.26 -38.79 27.62
N PRO A 25 -29.37 -38.12 27.29
CA PRO A 25 -29.49 -36.67 27.46
C PRO A 25 -29.72 -36.33 28.95
N VAL A 26 -29.00 -35.32 29.44
CA VAL A 26 -29.25 -34.72 30.77
C VAL A 26 -30.42 -33.75 30.64
N PRO A 27 -31.56 -33.93 31.35
CA PRO A 27 -32.67 -32.99 31.29
C PRO A 27 -32.33 -31.74 32.12
N GLY A 28 -32.32 -30.55 31.51
CA GLY A 28 -32.17 -29.30 32.29
C GLY A 28 -31.62 -28.06 31.57
N LEU A 29 -31.02 -28.19 30.39
CA LEU A 29 -30.53 -27.06 29.59
C LEU A 29 -31.38 -26.88 28.34
N GLY A 30 -32.40 -26.03 28.47
CA GLY A 30 -33.25 -25.65 27.35
C GLY A 30 -32.64 -24.51 26.53
N ARG A 31 -32.75 -24.68 25.20
CA ARG A 31 -32.54 -23.69 24.13
C ARG A 31 -31.10 -23.37 23.75
N ASP A 32 -30.86 -23.53 22.45
CA ASP A 32 -29.73 -23.01 21.71
C ASP A 32 -29.57 -21.50 21.95
N VAL A 33 -28.51 -21.12 22.67
CA VAL A 33 -27.91 -19.80 22.53
C VAL A 33 -26.95 -19.87 21.35
N GLY A 34 -27.39 -19.37 20.21
CA GLY A 34 -26.50 -19.11 19.09
C GLY A 34 -25.37 -18.18 19.55
N PHE A 35 -24.12 -18.54 19.25
CA PHE A 35 -22.99 -17.63 19.36
C PHE A 35 -23.07 -16.61 18.22
N ASP A 36 -24.02 -15.68 18.36
CA ASP A 36 -24.09 -14.49 17.50
C ASP A 36 -22.97 -13.51 17.90
N GLY A 37 -22.54 -12.70 16.95
CA GLY A 37 -21.19 -12.15 16.91
C GLY A 37 -20.81 -11.23 18.07
N TRP A 38 -19.90 -11.70 18.94
CA TRP A 38 -19.11 -10.82 19.80
C TRP A 38 -18.07 -10.06 18.97
N VAL A 39 -18.48 -8.94 18.37
CA VAL A 39 -17.55 -7.95 17.84
C VAL A 39 -16.84 -7.31 19.03
N SER A 40 -15.59 -7.70 19.26
CA SER A 40 -14.78 -7.18 20.34
C SER A 40 -14.29 -5.76 20.00
N ASP A 41 -14.62 -4.78 20.85
CA ASP A 41 -14.08 -3.40 20.80
C ASP A 41 -12.55 -3.31 21.03
N SER A 42 -11.87 -4.42 21.35
CA SER A 42 -10.41 -4.48 21.34
C SER A 42 -9.85 -4.12 19.98
N ALA A 43 -8.73 -3.40 19.96
CA ALA A 43 -7.94 -3.14 18.74
C ALA A 43 -7.48 -4.43 18.02
N TYR A 44 -7.52 -5.58 18.72
CA TYR A 44 -7.21 -6.92 18.19
C TYR A 44 -8.47 -7.74 17.80
N GLY A 45 -9.65 -7.14 17.73
CA GLY A 45 -10.90 -7.83 17.38
C GLY A 45 -10.97 -8.37 15.95
N ASP A 46 -10.06 -7.96 15.07
CA ASP A 46 -9.84 -8.57 13.74
C ASP A 46 -8.35 -8.94 13.63
N LEU A 47 -8.04 -10.23 13.78
CA LEU A 47 -6.66 -10.74 13.73
C LEU A 47 -6.10 -10.84 12.30
N GLU A 48 -6.96 -10.82 11.27
CA GLU A 48 -6.55 -10.69 9.87
C GLU A 48 -6.11 -9.25 9.53
N ARG A 49 -6.44 -8.29 10.41
CA ARG A 49 -6.12 -6.87 10.25
C ARG A 49 -5.56 -6.28 11.55
N PRO A 50 -4.36 -6.70 11.98
CA PRO A 50 -3.77 -6.21 13.23
C PRO A 50 -3.51 -4.70 13.19
N PRO A 51 -3.53 -4.02 14.36
CA PRO A 51 -3.26 -2.59 14.47
C PRO A 51 -1.77 -2.26 14.28
N LEU A 52 -1.49 -1.07 13.77
CA LEU A 52 -0.15 -0.52 13.60
C LEU A 52 0.39 0.02 14.93
N HIS A 53 1.55 -0.48 15.35
CA HIS A 53 2.19 -0.05 16.60
C HIS A 53 3.11 1.16 16.39
N GLU A 54 2.67 2.36 16.78
CA GLU A 54 3.47 3.61 16.67
C GLU A 54 4.89 3.44 17.25
N ALA A 55 5.02 2.91 18.46
CA ALA A 55 6.33 2.75 19.12
C ALA A 55 7.30 1.86 18.30
N ALA A 56 6.79 0.80 17.65
CA ALA A 56 7.58 -0.08 16.81
C ALA A 56 8.00 0.61 15.50
N LEU A 57 7.10 1.36 14.87
CA LEU A 57 7.38 2.15 13.67
C LEU A 57 8.43 3.24 13.95
N ARG A 58 8.24 4.02 15.02
CA ARG A 58 9.19 5.05 15.47
C ARG A 58 10.57 4.46 15.71
N ARG A 59 10.67 3.37 16.49
CA ARG A 59 11.94 2.66 16.77
C ARG A 59 12.63 2.12 15.50
N ALA A 60 11.90 1.85 14.43
CA ALA A 60 12.44 1.27 13.20
C ALA A 60 12.80 2.29 12.10
N LEU A 61 12.29 3.52 12.19
CA LEU A 61 12.33 4.53 11.11
C LEU A 61 12.84 5.90 11.54
N VAL A 62 12.58 6.33 12.78
CA VAL A 62 13.12 7.59 13.31
C VAL A 62 14.55 7.32 13.80
N ARG A 63 15.52 7.95 13.13
CA ARG A 63 16.95 7.80 13.38
C ARG A 63 17.63 9.17 13.39
N GLU A 64 18.70 9.30 14.14
CA GLU A 64 19.61 10.45 14.02
C GLU A 64 20.16 10.52 12.59
N GLY A 65 20.29 11.74 12.05
CA GLY A 65 20.59 11.94 10.63
C GLY A 65 19.55 11.38 9.66
N GLY A 66 18.38 10.91 10.12
CA GLY A 66 17.29 10.37 9.30
C GLY A 66 16.40 11.45 8.67
N LEU A 67 15.63 11.06 7.63
CA LEU A 67 14.59 11.93 7.06
C LEU A 67 13.42 12.01 8.04
N TRP A 68 12.92 10.87 8.48
CA TRP A 68 11.78 10.76 9.38
C TRP A 68 12.13 11.24 10.79
N ARG A 69 11.43 12.28 11.25
CA ARG A 69 11.61 12.91 12.57
C ARG A 69 10.52 12.52 13.55
N GLU A 70 9.31 12.29 13.04
CA GLU A 70 8.17 11.86 13.83
C GLU A 70 7.29 10.91 13.03
N ILE A 71 6.76 9.88 13.68
CA ILE A 71 5.71 9.04 13.12
C ILE A 71 4.60 8.96 14.17
N ARG A 72 3.37 9.27 13.77
CA ARG A 72 2.16 9.09 14.57
C ARG A 72 1.22 8.09 13.95
N VAL A 73 0.56 7.29 14.78
CA VAL A 73 -0.56 6.44 14.37
C VAL A 73 -1.81 6.88 15.13
N VAL A 74 -2.86 7.25 14.40
CA VAL A 74 -4.19 7.54 14.98
C VAL A 74 -5.18 6.44 14.57
N ALA A 75 -6.20 6.19 15.39
CA ALA A 75 -7.24 5.22 15.07
C ALA A 75 -8.13 5.72 13.91
N GLU A 76 -8.45 7.01 13.91
CA GLU A 76 -9.31 7.64 12.91
C GLU A 76 -8.91 9.10 12.69
N THR A 77 -9.14 9.60 11.49
CA THR A 77 -9.15 11.04 11.17
C THR A 77 -10.09 11.29 9.98
N GLY A 78 -10.48 12.54 9.75
CA GLY A 78 -11.03 12.96 8.47
C GLY A 78 -10.04 12.72 7.33
N SER A 79 -8.85 13.33 7.40
CA SER A 79 -7.80 13.12 6.39
C SER A 79 -6.40 13.38 6.90
N THR A 80 -5.51 12.40 6.73
CA THR A 80 -4.09 12.52 7.12
C THR A 80 -3.38 13.66 6.40
N ASN A 81 -3.79 14.01 5.17
CA ASN A 81 -3.27 15.18 4.45
C ASN A 81 -3.70 16.50 5.09
N ALA A 82 -4.99 16.62 5.44
CA ALA A 82 -5.54 17.84 6.04
C ALA A 82 -4.91 18.09 7.42
N ASP A 83 -4.83 17.05 8.24
CA ASP A 83 -4.20 17.09 9.56
C ASP A 83 -2.72 17.49 9.46
N LEU A 84 -1.96 16.91 8.53
CA LEU A 84 -0.56 17.28 8.35
C LEU A 84 -0.38 18.69 7.80
N ALA A 85 -1.29 19.21 6.97
CA ALA A 85 -1.27 20.61 6.54
C ALA A 85 -1.48 21.57 7.73
N VAL A 86 -2.43 21.27 8.62
CA VAL A 86 -2.63 22.03 9.87
C VAL A 86 -1.39 21.96 10.76
N ARG A 87 -0.82 20.76 10.96
CA ARG A 87 0.41 20.57 11.75
C ARG A 87 1.62 21.29 11.13
N ALA A 88 1.72 21.35 9.81
CA ALA A 88 2.78 22.07 9.12
C ALA A 88 2.69 23.59 9.36
N GLY A 89 1.47 24.15 9.33
CA GLY A 89 1.21 25.55 9.72
C GLY A 89 1.50 25.83 11.20
N ALA A 90 1.34 24.83 12.07
CA ALA A 90 1.77 24.87 13.48
C ALA A 90 3.28 24.58 13.69
N GLY A 91 4.10 24.57 12.63
CA GLY A 91 5.55 24.44 12.72
C GLY A 91 6.10 23.00 12.79
N ALA A 92 5.30 21.96 12.49
CA ALA A 92 5.81 20.58 12.47
C ALA A 92 6.98 20.42 11.47
N PRO A 93 8.07 19.71 11.82
CA PRO A 93 9.28 19.61 11.00
C PRO A 93 9.07 18.76 9.75
N GLU A 94 9.99 18.89 8.79
CA GLU A 94 10.11 17.93 7.69
C GLU A 94 10.30 16.51 8.24
N GLY A 95 9.76 15.52 7.52
CA GLY A 95 9.82 14.12 7.94
C GLY A 95 8.85 13.78 9.07
N THR A 96 7.84 14.63 9.31
CA THR A 96 6.66 14.26 10.11
C THR A 96 5.75 13.36 9.26
N VAL A 97 5.45 12.16 9.76
CA VAL A 97 4.52 11.21 9.14
C VAL A 97 3.31 11.02 10.05
N LEU A 98 2.12 11.08 9.46
CA LEU A 98 0.86 10.73 10.12
C LEU A 98 0.24 9.53 9.41
N VAL A 99 -0.05 8.48 10.16
CA VAL A 99 -0.67 7.23 9.70
C VAL A 99 -2.02 7.10 10.41
N THR A 100 -3.03 6.55 9.73
CA THR A 100 -4.33 6.26 10.34
C THR A 100 -4.82 4.86 10.02
N GLU A 101 -5.62 4.29 10.92
CA GLU A 101 -6.33 3.03 10.68
C GLU A 101 -7.62 3.19 9.87
N MET A 102 -8.20 4.40 9.87
CA MET A 102 -9.41 4.74 9.11
C MET A 102 -9.39 6.23 8.69
N GLN A 103 -9.98 6.52 7.52
CA GLN A 103 -10.32 7.88 7.10
C GLN A 103 -11.82 8.04 6.89
N THR A 104 -12.44 9.02 7.55
CA THR A 104 -13.87 9.36 7.37
C THR A 104 -14.13 10.37 6.25
N ALA A 105 -13.13 11.18 5.89
CA ALA A 105 -13.22 12.21 4.85
C ALA A 105 -11.99 12.16 3.90
N GLY A 106 -11.56 10.96 3.54
CA GLY A 106 -10.40 10.74 2.69
C GLY A 106 -10.57 11.32 1.29
N ARG A 107 -9.47 11.88 0.76
CA ARG A 107 -9.47 12.66 -0.49
C ARG A 107 -8.56 12.02 -1.53
N GLY A 108 -9.03 12.01 -2.77
CA GLY A 108 -8.24 11.83 -3.98
C GLY A 108 -8.13 13.13 -4.78
N ARG A 109 -7.48 13.06 -5.94
CA ARG A 109 -7.37 14.21 -6.86
C ARG A 109 -8.74 14.61 -7.41
N GLN A 110 -8.87 15.91 -7.71
CA GLN A 110 -10.07 16.52 -8.30
C GLN A 110 -11.33 16.37 -7.44
N GLY A 111 -11.19 16.37 -6.11
CA GLY A 111 -12.32 16.31 -5.16
C GLY A 111 -12.98 14.93 -5.03
N ARG A 112 -12.45 13.89 -5.69
CA ARG A 112 -12.90 12.50 -5.49
C ARG A 112 -12.65 12.05 -4.05
N SER A 113 -13.49 11.18 -3.51
CA SER A 113 -13.28 10.57 -2.20
C SER A 113 -12.29 9.39 -2.27
N TRP A 114 -11.69 9.07 -1.12
CA TRP A 114 -10.97 7.84 -0.86
C TRP A 114 -11.51 7.24 0.45
N SER A 115 -11.93 5.99 0.42
CA SER A 115 -12.47 5.28 1.59
C SER A 115 -12.00 3.82 1.61
N ALA A 116 -11.83 3.30 2.82
CA ALA A 116 -11.51 1.91 3.09
C ALA A 116 -12.01 1.56 4.50
N PRO A 117 -12.49 0.32 4.76
CA PRO A 117 -12.81 -0.13 6.12
C PRO A 117 -11.59 -0.04 7.07
N PRO A 118 -11.81 0.07 8.39
CA PRO A 118 -10.73 0.09 9.37
C PRO A 118 -9.68 -0.99 9.14
N ARG A 119 -8.41 -0.61 9.22
CA ARG A 119 -7.23 -1.49 9.14
C ARG A 119 -7.08 -2.28 7.81
N SER A 120 -7.95 -2.08 6.81
CA SER A 120 -7.91 -2.79 5.52
C SER A 120 -6.86 -2.25 4.53
N GLY A 121 -6.27 -1.08 4.80
CA GLY A 121 -5.25 -0.46 3.96
C GLY A 121 -4.15 0.21 4.75
N LEU A 122 -3.16 0.73 4.04
CA LEU A 122 -2.18 1.69 4.55
C LEU A 122 -2.60 3.09 4.10
N MET A 123 -2.98 3.92 5.07
CA MET A 123 -3.38 5.32 4.86
C MET A 123 -2.43 6.20 5.66
N PHE A 124 -1.57 6.93 4.97
CA PHE A 124 -0.59 7.80 5.62
C PHE A 124 -0.24 9.00 4.77
N SER A 125 0.27 10.04 5.42
CA SER A 125 0.75 11.26 4.80
C SER A 125 2.11 11.68 5.35
N MET A 126 2.89 12.35 4.53
CA MET A 126 4.27 12.77 4.81
C MET A 126 4.43 14.27 4.56
N LEU A 127 5.05 14.98 5.51
CA LEU A 127 5.39 16.41 5.39
C LEU A 127 6.83 16.59 4.91
N LEU A 128 7.00 17.30 3.80
CA LEU A 128 8.28 17.48 3.09
C LEU A 128 8.52 18.96 2.77
N ARG A 129 9.79 19.39 2.79
CA ARG A 129 10.22 20.76 2.46
C ARG A 129 11.44 20.75 1.53
N PRO A 130 11.32 20.18 0.31
CA PRO A 130 12.45 19.99 -0.58
C PRO A 130 13.03 21.32 -1.06
N ALA A 131 14.33 21.54 -0.85
CA ALA A 131 15.07 22.70 -1.30
C ALA A 131 15.43 22.60 -2.80
N VAL A 132 14.42 22.50 -3.66
CA VAL A 132 14.55 22.31 -5.11
C VAL A 132 13.73 23.35 -5.89
N PRO A 133 14.01 23.59 -7.19
CA PRO A 133 13.22 24.49 -8.02
C PRO A 133 11.74 24.07 -8.07
N VAL A 134 10.81 25.04 -8.03
CA VAL A 134 9.36 24.78 -8.05
C VAL A 134 8.90 23.84 -9.19
N PRO A 135 9.43 23.91 -10.44
CA PRO A 135 9.06 22.97 -11.49
C PRO A 135 9.43 21.50 -11.19
N ALA A 136 10.48 21.26 -10.41
CA ALA A 136 10.90 19.90 -10.04
C ALA A 136 9.87 19.23 -9.11
N LEU A 137 9.09 20.00 -8.34
CA LEU A 137 8.07 19.46 -7.41
C LEU A 137 7.01 18.56 -8.10
N GLY A 138 6.85 18.65 -9.42
CA GLY A 138 6.04 17.72 -10.20
C GLY A 138 6.49 16.25 -10.10
N TRP A 139 7.76 16.00 -9.76
CA TRP A 139 8.30 14.66 -9.51
C TRP A 139 7.93 14.07 -8.15
N ALA A 140 7.54 14.87 -7.16
CA ALA A 140 7.27 14.39 -5.81
C ALA A 140 6.18 13.26 -5.73
N PRO A 141 5.01 13.35 -6.40
CA PRO A 141 4.07 12.23 -6.47
C PRO A 141 4.61 11.03 -7.30
N LEU A 142 5.41 11.29 -8.33
CA LEU A 142 5.99 10.23 -9.18
C LEU A 142 7.03 9.40 -8.41
N LEU A 143 7.88 10.06 -7.64
CA LEU A 143 8.84 9.49 -6.68
C LEU A 143 8.14 8.65 -5.62
N THR A 144 7.02 9.16 -5.09
CA THR A 144 6.16 8.40 -4.18
C THR A 144 5.62 7.13 -4.84
N GLY A 145 5.27 7.20 -6.12
CA GLY A 145 4.87 6.05 -6.93
C GLY A 145 5.97 4.99 -7.00
N VAL A 146 7.18 5.38 -7.43
CA VAL A 146 8.36 4.49 -7.47
C VAL A 146 8.59 3.83 -6.12
N ALA A 147 8.59 4.61 -5.04
CA ALA A 147 8.81 4.07 -3.69
C ALA A 147 7.74 3.04 -3.27
N VAL A 148 6.46 3.29 -3.56
CA VAL A 148 5.37 2.35 -3.25
C VAL A 148 5.47 1.09 -4.12
N ALA A 149 5.64 1.22 -5.43
CA ALA A 149 5.70 0.07 -6.34
C ALA A 149 6.92 -0.81 -6.08
N THR A 150 8.11 -0.21 -5.90
CA THR A 150 9.34 -0.96 -5.56
C THR A 150 9.22 -1.67 -4.22
N ALA A 151 8.64 -1.03 -3.19
CA ALA A 151 8.42 -1.66 -1.91
C ALA A 151 7.41 -2.83 -1.99
N VAL A 152 6.30 -2.68 -2.71
CA VAL A 152 5.32 -3.77 -2.92
C VAL A 152 5.96 -4.96 -3.64
N ARG A 153 6.65 -4.73 -4.76
CA ARG A 153 7.34 -5.78 -5.52
C ARG A 153 8.34 -6.52 -4.63
N ARG A 154 9.23 -5.78 -3.95
CA ARG A 154 10.26 -6.35 -3.07
C ARG A 154 9.67 -7.14 -1.89
N MET A 155 8.58 -6.67 -1.30
CA MET A 155 7.94 -7.32 -0.16
C MET A 155 7.11 -8.55 -0.53
N THR A 156 6.70 -8.70 -1.80
CA THR A 156 5.88 -9.83 -2.28
C THR A 156 6.66 -10.86 -3.10
N ALA A 157 7.87 -10.53 -3.58
CA ALA A 157 8.72 -11.41 -4.40
C ALA A 157 9.30 -12.65 -3.67
N TRP A 158 8.88 -12.98 -2.45
CA TRP A 158 9.45 -14.07 -1.64
C TRP A 158 9.05 -15.49 -2.10
N ALA A 159 8.38 -15.63 -3.23
CA ALA A 159 7.63 -16.84 -3.60
C ALA A 159 8.09 -17.55 -4.87
N GLU A 160 9.29 -17.26 -5.40
CA GLU A 160 9.82 -18.02 -6.57
C GLU A 160 10.36 -19.42 -6.18
N GLU A 161 10.68 -19.68 -4.90
CA GLU A 161 11.25 -20.96 -4.46
C GLU A 161 10.58 -21.56 -3.20
N GLY A 162 9.53 -22.36 -3.42
CA GLY A 162 9.46 -23.69 -2.79
C GLY A 162 8.50 -23.94 -1.62
N ALA A 163 7.91 -22.95 -0.97
CA ALA A 163 6.96 -23.21 0.13
C ALA A 163 5.89 -22.12 0.29
N GLY A 164 4.70 -22.36 -0.28
CA GLY A 164 3.52 -21.57 0.05
C GLY A 164 3.17 -21.74 1.53
N PHE A 165 3.32 -20.68 2.34
CA PHE A 165 3.12 -20.78 3.79
C PHE A 165 1.63 -20.85 4.17
N LEU A 166 0.74 -20.36 3.30
CA LEU A 166 -0.71 -20.37 3.48
C LEU A 166 -1.41 -21.10 2.34
N ALA A 167 -2.62 -21.60 2.61
CA ALA A 167 -3.47 -22.29 1.63
C ALA A 167 -4.12 -21.28 0.66
N GLY A 168 -3.29 -20.76 -0.24
CA GLY A 168 -3.60 -19.72 -1.21
C GLY A 168 -2.26 -19.16 -1.65
N GLY A 169 -1.84 -19.48 -2.87
CA GLY A 169 -0.44 -19.38 -3.28
C GLY A 169 0.15 -17.99 -3.06
N ASP A 170 1.36 -17.94 -2.52
CA ASP A 170 2.11 -16.71 -2.34
C ASP A 170 2.46 -16.14 -3.73
N VAL A 171 1.84 -15.04 -4.14
CA VAL A 171 2.04 -14.43 -5.47
C VAL A 171 2.85 -13.14 -5.37
N ALA A 172 3.92 -13.04 -6.17
CA ALA A 172 4.68 -11.82 -6.36
C ALA A 172 3.83 -10.78 -7.12
N VAL A 173 3.61 -9.62 -6.51
CA VAL A 173 2.74 -8.58 -7.08
C VAL A 173 3.54 -7.63 -7.97
N ASP A 174 3.30 -7.71 -9.28
CA ASP A 174 3.88 -6.79 -10.29
C ASP A 174 3.21 -5.41 -10.22
N ALA A 175 3.49 -4.66 -9.16
CA ALA A 175 3.03 -3.29 -9.01
C ALA A 175 3.67 -2.39 -10.08
N ARG A 176 2.82 -1.63 -10.79
CA ARG A 176 3.17 -0.72 -11.88
C ARG A 176 2.62 0.68 -11.62
N LEU A 177 3.12 1.67 -12.35
CA LEU A 177 2.70 3.06 -12.25
C LEU A 177 1.80 3.45 -13.42
N LYS A 178 0.79 4.26 -13.12
CA LYS A 178 -0.02 4.99 -14.09
C LYS A 178 0.07 6.47 -13.76
N TRP A 179 0.55 7.25 -14.72
CA TRP A 179 0.75 8.69 -14.53
C TRP A 179 -0.58 9.41 -14.26
N PRO A 180 -0.63 10.39 -13.33
CA PRO A 180 0.46 10.90 -12.51
C PRO A 180 0.54 10.33 -11.09
N ASN A 181 -0.39 9.47 -10.67
CA ASN A 181 -0.65 9.30 -9.23
C ASN A 181 -1.27 7.95 -8.80
N ASP A 182 -1.37 6.98 -9.70
CA ASP A 182 -1.99 5.69 -9.43
C ASP A 182 -0.93 4.57 -9.48
N VAL A 183 -0.95 3.66 -8.50
CA VAL A 183 -0.23 2.38 -8.57
C VAL A 183 -1.24 1.30 -8.95
N LEU A 184 -0.89 0.46 -9.92
CA LEU A 184 -1.76 -0.56 -10.49
C LEU A 184 -1.19 -1.97 -10.32
N VAL A 185 -2.06 -2.97 -10.40
CA VAL A 185 -1.74 -4.36 -10.74
C VAL A 185 -2.59 -4.73 -11.95
N GLY A 186 -1.94 -5.04 -13.07
CA GLY A 186 -2.60 -5.02 -14.39
C GLY A 186 -3.24 -3.65 -14.66
N GLU A 187 -4.56 -3.64 -14.90
CA GLU A 187 -5.34 -2.41 -15.07
C GLU A 187 -6.13 -2.00 -13.80
N ARG A 188 -6.00 -2.74 -12.68
CA ARG A 188 -6.70 -2.45 -11.41
C ARG A 188 -5.86 -1.55 -10.51
N LYS A 189 -6.50 -0.59 -9.84
CA LYS A 189 -5.85 0.36 -8.93
C LYS A 189 -5.61 -0.25 -7.55
N LEU A 190 -4.33 -0.36 -7.20
CA LEU A 190 -3.82 -0.81 -5.92
C LEU A 190 -3.59 0.34 -4.93
N ALA A 191 -3.10 1.50 -5.41
CA ALA A 191 -2.89 2.67 -4.56
C ALA A 191 -3.20 3.99 -5.28
N GLY A 192 -3.57 5.01 -4.50
CA GLY A 192 -3.67 6.39 -4.92
C GLY A 192 -2.73 7.30 -4.13
N ILE A 193 -2.09 8.24 -4.83
CA ILE A 193 -1.19 9.25 -4.27
C ILE A 193 -1.82 10.64 -4.43
N LEU A 194 -1.70 11.47 -3.40
CA LEU A 194 -2.18 12.86 -3.41
C LEU A 194 -1.12 13.79 -2.80
N ALA A 195 -0.38 14.48 -3.67
CA ALA A 195 0.50 15.58 -3.28
C ALA A 195 -0.29 16.90 -3.26
N GLU A 196 -0.33 17.57 -2.11
CA GLU A 196 -0.90 18.90 -1.92
C GLU A 196 0.22 19.88 -1.53
N LYS A 197 0.26 21.04 -2.20
CA LYS A 197 1.20 22.10 -1.86
C LYS A 197 0.68 22.87 -0.65
N ILE A 198 1.57 23.11 0.31
CA ILE A 198 1.34 23.96 1.47
C ILE A 198 2.33 25.14 1.45
N ASP A 199 2.22 26.06 2.41
CA ASP A 199 3.27 27.05 2.58
C ASP A 199 4.59 26.38 3.00
N GLY A 200 5.70 26.81 2.40
CA GLY A 200 7.04 26.26 2.62
C GLY A 200 7.25 24.77 2.31
N GLY A 201 6.31 24.05 1.66
CA GLY A 201 6.49 22.61 1.44
C GLY A 201 5.36 21.85 0.71
N LEU A 202 5.36 20.54 0.90
CA LEU A 202 4.39 19.58 0.36
C LEU A 202 3.88 18.66 1.47
N VAL A 203 2.60 18.29 1.39
CA VAL A 203 2.05 17.12 2.10
C VAL A 203 1.70 16.06 1.05
N ILE A 204 2.27 14.87 1.17
CA ILE A 204 1.99 13.76 0.24
C ILE A 204 1.28 12.64 0.98
N GLY A 205 0.05 12.36 0.57
CA GLY A 205 -0.77 11.25 1.05
C GLY A 205 -0.68 10.03 0.15
N VAL A 206 -0.72 8.86 0.76
CA VAL A 206 -0.77 7.56 0.11
C VAL A 206 -1.91 6.75 0.73
N GLY A 207 -2.86 6.35 -0.11
CA GLY A 207 -3.83 5.31 0.21
C GLY A 207 -3.48 4.05 -0.58
N LEU A 208 -3.08 2.99 0.12
CA LEU A 208 -2.67 1.71 -0.47
C LEU A 208 -3.57 0.58 0.06
N ASN A 209 -4.20 -0.13 -0.86
CA ASN A 209 -5.11 -1.24 -0.56
C ASN A 209 -4.31 -2.49 -0.21
N VAL A 210 -4.39 -2.95 1.04
CA VAL A 210 -3.64 -4.13 1.51
C VAL A 210 -4.56 -5.32 1.70
N GLY A 211 -5.40 -5.29 2.72
CA GLY A 211 -6.31 -6.36 3.11
C GLY A 211 -7.77 -6.19 2.68
N LEU A 212 -8.09 -5.26 1.78
CA LEU A 212 -9.45 -5.12 1.21
C LEU A 212 -9.89 -6.43 0.54
N ARG A 213 -11.12 -6.86 0.81
CA ARG A 213 -11.79 -8.03 0.21
C ARG A 213 -12.60 -7.59 -1.02
N GLU A 214 -12.91 -8.51 -1.94
CA GLU A 214 -13.73 -8.22 -3.15
C GLU A 214 -15.05 -7.51 -2.81
N ALA A 215 -15.74 -7.94 -1.76
CA ALA A 215 -17.01 -7.33 -1.31
C ALA A 215 -16.86 -5.94 -0.67
N GLU A 216 -15.64 -5.50 -0.37
CA GLU A 216 -15.32 -4.19 0.22
C GLU A 216 -14.76 -3.19 -0.83
N LEU A 217 -14.58 -3.61 -2.09
CA LEU A 217 -14.03 -2.75 -3.13
C LEU A 217 -14.97 -1.57 -3.45
N PRO A 218 -14.49 -0.31 -3.44
CA PRO A 218 -15.32 0.85 -3.77
C PRO A 218 -15.71 0.90 -5.26
N VAL A 219 -14.90 0.28 -6.12
CA VAL A 219 -15.12 0.12 -7.57
C VAL A 219 -14.48 -1.17 -8.06
N ARG A 220 -15.05 -1.82 -9.08
CA ARG A 220 -14.50 -3.05 -9.71
C ARG A 220 -13.12 -2.87 -10.36
N THR A 221 -12.69 -1.63 -10.56
CA THR A 221 -11.38 -1.27 -11.10
C THR A 221 -10.34 -1.02 -10.00
N ALA A 222 -10.67 -1.26 -8.72
CA ALA A 222 -9.72 -1.31 -7.62
C ALA A 222 -9.28 -2.77 -7.37
N THR A 223 -8.17 -2.93 -6.65
CA THR A 223 -7.67 -4.22 -6.14
C THR A 223 -6.94 -4.01 -4.82
N SER A 224 -6.45 -5.08 -4.20
CA SER A 224 -5.68 -5.08 -2.96
C SER A 224 -4.59 -6.15 -2.99
N LEU A 225 -3.57 -6.03 -2.14
CA LEU A 225 -2.55 -7.07 -2.01
C LEU A 225 -3.16 -8.45 -1.67
N ALA A 226 -4.19 -8.50 -0.81
CA ALA A 226 -4.89 -9.74 -0.47
C ALA A 226 -5.69 -10.34 -1.66
N ILE A 227 -6.28 -9.50 -2.51
CA ILE A 227 -7.00 -9.95 -3.72
C ILE A 227 -6.03 -10.49 -4.77
N GLU A 228 -4.84 -9.91 -4.89
CA GLU A 228 -3.78 -10.37 -5.80
C GLU A 228 -2.96 -11.56 -5.22
N GLY A 229 -3.32 -12.12 -4.06
CA GLY A 229 -2.65 -13.29 -3.47
C GLY A 229 -1.29 -13.00 -2.83
N ALA A 230 -1.03 -11.76 -2.40
CA ALA A 230 0.23 -11.40 -1.77
C ALA A 230 0.42 -12.08 -0.38
N PRO A 231 1.64 -12.57 -0.06
CA PRO A 231 1.96 -13.17 1.24
C PRO A 231 2.16 -12.12 2.36
N LEU A 232 1.22 -11.19 2.52
CA LEU A 232 1.39 -10.01 3.39
C LEU A 232 0.15 -9.72 4.25
N SER A 233 0.11 -10.32 5.44
CA SER A 233 -0.86 -10.01 6.50
C SER A 233 -0.48 -8.78 7.34
N ASP A 234 0.81 -8.52 7.57
CA ASP A 234 1.28 -7.38 8.37
C ASP A 234 1.58 -6.14 7.51
N ARG A 235 0.84 -5.06 7.79
CA ARG A 235 0.99 -3.75 7.14
C ARG A 235 2.24 -2.98 7.59
N ALA A 236 2.77 -3.23 8.79
CA ALA A 236 3.90 -2.48 9.32
C ALA A 236 5.22 -2.71 8.55
N PRO A 237 5.63 -3.95 8.18
CA PRO A 237 6.76 -4.22 7.30
C PRO A 237 6.71 -3.46 5.98
N LEU A 238 5.55 -3.45 5.33
CA LEU A 238 5.34 -2.74 4.07
C LEU A 238 5.47 -1.22 4.25
N LEU A 239 4.85 -0.63 5.28
CA LEU A 239 5.02 0.79 5.58
C LEU A 239 6.49 1.16 5.84
N ARG A 240 7.23 0.31 6.58
CA ARG A 240 8.68 0.50 6.78
C ARG A 240 9.46 0.43 5.47
N ALA A 241 9.11 -0.48 4.56
CA ALA A 241 9.76 -0.60 3.26
C ALA A 241 9.51 0.65 2.39
N ILE A 242 8.25 1.08 2.27
CA ILE A 242 7.86 2.27 1.51
C ILE A 242 8.58 3.52 2.03
N LEU A 243 8.56 3.75 3.35
CA LEU A 243 9.19 4.94 3.94
C LEU A 243 10.73 4.93 3.84
N ARG A 244 11.37 3.75 3.76
CA ARG A 244 12.82 3.64 3.51
C ARG A 244 13.17 3.90 2.06
N GLU A 245 12.45 3.25 1.14
CA GLU A 245 12.61 3.44 -0.30
C GLU A 245 12.36 4.91 -0.68
N PHE A 246 11.29 5.52 -0.17
CA PHE A 246 11.01 6.95 -0.34
C PHE A 246 12.15 7.83 0.16
N ALA A 247 12.65 7.58 1.38
CA ALA A 247 13.71 8.40 1.96
C ALA A 247 15.02 8.32 1.15
N THR A 248 15.33 7.17 0.55
CA THR A 248 16.46 7.01 -0.38
C THR A 248 16.29 7.91 -1.60
N TRP A 249 15.20 7.71 -2.36
CA TRP A 249 14.93 8.49 -3.58
C TRP A 249 14.84 10.00 -3.31
N TYR A 250 14.14 10.40 -2.24
CA TYR A 250 13.94 11.80 -1.88
C TYR A 250 15.27 12.51 -1.57
N ARG A 251 16.19 11.84 -0.89
CA ARG A 251 17.51 12.40 -0.55
C ARG A 251 18.40 12.57 -1.77
N GLU A 252 18.49 11.54 -2.61
CA GLU A 252 19.30 11.59 -3.83
C GLU A 252 18.78 12.69 -4.77
N TRP A 253 17.47 12.70 -5.00
CA TRP A 253 16.80 13.69 -5.84
C TRP A 253 16.97 15.13 -5.31
N THR A 254 16.85 15.36 -4.00
CA THR A 254 17.06 16.71 -3.42
C THR A 254 18.53 17.13 -3.37
N ALA A 255 19.46 16.20 -3.12
CA ALA A 255 20.90 16.47 -3.17
C ALA A 255 21.37 16.87 -4.58
N LEU A 256 20.75 16.31 -5.61
CA LEU A 256 20.98 16.62 -7.02
C LEU A 256 20.06 17.77 -7.53
N GLY A 257 19.66 18.68 -6.64
CA GLY A 257 18.95 19.92 -7.00
C GLY A 257 17.54 19.71 -7.57
N GLY A 258 16.97 18.52 -7.40
CA GLY A 258 15.68 18.14 -7.98
C GLY A 258 15.76 17.57 -9.41
N ASP A 259 16.95 17.23 -9.92
CA ASP A 259 17.10 16.62 -11.24
C ASP A 259 16.68 15.13 -11.22
N PRO A 260 15.63 14.73 -11.96
CA PRO A 260 15.20 13.34 -12.05
C PRO A 260 16.12 12.48 -12.93
N GLU A 261 16.94 13.06 -13.81
CA GLU A 261 17.85 12.32 -14.69
C GLU A 261 19.11 11.91 -13.94
N SER A 262 19.84 12.87 -13.36
CA SER A 262 21.07 12.59 -12.61
C SER A 262 20.84 11.68 -11.40
N SER A 263 19.65 11.76 -10.77
CA SER A 263 19.26 10.87 -9.67
C SER A 263 18.80 9.47 -10.11
N GLY A 264 18.66 9.21 -11.42
CA GLY A 264 18.11 7.97 -11.97
C GLY A 264 16.60 7.77 -11.76
N LEU A 265 15.93 8.72 -11.07
CA LEU A 265 14.52 8.66 -10.73
C LEU A 265 13.62 8.60 -11.96
N ARG A 266 13.98 9.32 -13.04
CA ARG A 266 13.24 9.33 -14.29
C ARG A 266 13.22 7.93 -14.92
N THR A 267 14.37 7.28 -14.98
CA THR A 267 14.53 5.91 -15.49
C THR A 267 13.68 4.93 -14.67
N ALA A 268 13.87 4.92 -13.34
CA ALA A 268 13.10 4.06 -12.44
C ALA A 268 11.57 4.27 -12.54
N TYR A 269 11.12 5.51 -12.75
CA TYR A 269 9.70 5.78 -13.01
C TYR A 269 9.26 5.24 -14.37
N LYS A 270 10.03 5.48 -15.45
CA LYS A 270 9.69 5.07 -16.81
C LYS A 270 9.61 3.54 -16.94
N ASP A 271 10.52 2.80 -16.31
CA ASP A 271 10.55 1.32 -16.31
C ASP A 271 9.31 0.71 -15.62
N LEU A 272 8.71 1.43 -14.68
CA LEU A 272 7.48 1.03 -13.98
C LEU A 272 6.20 1.60 -14.63
N CYS A 273 6.29 2.57 -15.53
CA CYS A 273 5.15 3.34 -16.02
C CYS A 273 4.43 2.67 -17.20
N THR A 274 3.26 2.08 -16.93
CA THR A 274 2.38 1.47 -17.94
C THR A 274 1.66 2.46 -18.84
N THR A 275 1.67 3.76 -18.52
CA THR A 275 1.07 4.80 -19.38
C THR A 275 1.89 5.04 -20.64
N LEU A 276 3.21 4.85 -20.61
CA LEU A 276 4.08 5.15 -21.75
C LEU A 276 3.90 4.14 -22.89
N GLY A 277 4.02 4.62 -24.13
CA GLY A 277 3.77 3.86 -25.35
C GLY A 277 2.29 3.60 -25.67
N ARG A 278 1.36 3.92 -24.75
CA ARG A 278 -0.08 3.70 -24.95
C ARG A 278 -0.77 4.90 -25.59
N GLY A 279 -1.86 4.63 -26.32
CA GLY A 279 -2.86 5.64 -26.66
C GLY A 279 -3.53 6.17 -25.38
N VAL A 280 -3.61 7.49 -25.24
CA VAL A 280 -4.17 8.15 -24.06
C VAL A 280 -5.16 9.24 -24.45
N ARG A 281 -6.19 9.38 -23.62
CA ARG A 281 -7.05 10.57 -23.54
C ARG A 281 -6.84 11.21 -22.18
N VAL A 282 -6.34 12.43 -22.16
CA VAL A 282 -6.08 13.22 -20.95
C VAL A 282 -7.18 14.26 -20.80
N GLU A 283 -7.89 14.20 -19.67
CA GLU A 283 -8.88 15.19 -19.28
C GLU A 283 -8.17 16.34 -18.54
N LEU A 284 -8.29 17.55 -19.08
CA LEU A 284 -7.65 18.76 -18.59
C LEU A 284 -8.66 19.67 -17.86
N PRO A 285 -8.18 20.57 -16.97
CA PRO A 285 -9.02 21.61 -16.39
C PRO A 285 -9.79 22.41 -17.45
N GLY A 286 -11.04 22.76 -17.15
CA GLY A 286 -11.93 23.46 -18.08
C GLY A 286 -12.58 22.57 -19.16
N GLY A 287 -12.62 21.25 -18.96
CA GLY A 287 -13.34 20.30 -19.84
C GLY A 287 -12.65 20.01 -21.18
N ARG A 288 -11.44 20.53 -21.38
CA ARG A 288 -10.63 20.25 -22.57
C ARG A 288 -10.10 18.82 -22.51
N THR A 289 -10.02 18.17 -23.67
CA THR A 289 -9.39 16.85 -23.80
C THR A 289 -8.19 16.93 -24.72
N LEU A 290 -7.15 16.16 -24.41
CA LEU A 290 -5.99 15.93 -25.27
C LEU A 290 -5.93 14.43 -25.58
N ALA A 291 -5.86 14.06 -26.85
CA ALA A 291 -5.73 12.68 -27.29
C ALA A 291 -4.44 12.50 -28.10
N GLY A 292 -3.77 11.36 -27.93
CA GLY A 292 -2.52 11.05 -28.62
C GLY A 292 -1.81 9.85 -27.98
N THR A 293 -0.54 9.68 -28.28
CA THR A 293 0.29 8.62 -27.66
C THR A 293 1.12 9.21 -26.52
N ALA A 294 1.10 8.59 -25.34
CA ALA A 294 1.95 8.97 -24.22
C ALA A 294 3.41 8.60 -24.53
N ARG A 295 4.21 9.59 -24.91
CA ARG A 295 5.57 9.42 -25.42
C ARG A 295 6.62 9.41 -24.33
N ASP A 296 6.47 10.29 -23.34
CA ASP A 296 7.49 10.49 -22.30
C ASP A 296 6.92 11.13 -21.03
N VAL A 297 7.72 11.18 -19.97
CA VAL A 297 7.52 12.08 -18.82
C VAL A 297 8.71 13.03 -18.77
N ASP A 298 8.49 14.33 -18.92
CA ASP A 298 9.57 15.33 -19.05
C ASP A 298 10.34 15.59 -17.73
N GLY A 299 11.42 16.36 -17.80
CA GLY A 299 12.25 16.71 -16.63
C GLY A 299 11.51 17.43 -15.49
N THR A 300 10.27 17.86 -15.69
CA THR A 300 9.40 18.47 -14.67
C THR A 300 8.23 17.58 -14.23
N GLY A 301 8.20 16.31 -14.67
CA GLY A 301 7.20 15.31 -14.28
C GLY A 301 5.92 15.36 -15.12
N ARG A 302 5.91 16.14 -16.22
CA ARG A 302 4.73 16.30 -17.09
C ARG A 302 4.65 15.18 -18.11
N LEU A 303 3.45 14.67 -18.38
CA LEU A 303 3.23 13.68 -19.44
C LEU A 303 3.33 14.35 -20.81
N VAL A 304 4.25 13.88 -21.66
CA VAL A 304 4.38 14.31 -23.05
C VAL A 304 3.49 13.42 -23.91
N VAL A 305 2.48 14.01 -24.54
CA VAL A 305 1.53 13.34 -25.42
C VAL A 305 1.76 13.78 -26.86
N ALA A 306 2.12 12.84 -27.73
CA ALA A 306 2.25 13.04 -29.17
C ALA A 306 0.85 13.05 -29.81
N GLY A 307 0.37 14.24 -30.20
CA GLY A 307 -0.90 14.44 -30.89
C GLY A 307 -0.73 14.78 -32.37
N THR A 308 -1.83 14.96 -33.08
CA THR A 308 -1.83 15.31 -34.52
C THR A 308 -1.19 16.66 -34.83
N GLY A 309 -1.16 17.59 -33.86
CA GLY A 309 -0.49 18.89 -33.94
C GLY A 309 0.93 18.92 -33.35
N GLY A 310 1.52 17.77 -33.02
CA GLY A 310 2.82 17.64 -32.35
C GLY A 310 2.73 17.30 -30.86
N ASP A 311 3.88 17.33 -30.18
CA ASP A 311 4.01 16.91 -28.79
C ASP A 311 3.51 17.99 -27.82
N SER A 312 2.69 17.61 -26.85
CA SER A 312 2.11 18.49 -25.82
C SER A 312 2.40 17.95 -24.42
N ALA A 313 2.99 18.79 -23.55
CA ALA A 313 3.32 18.43 -22.17
C ALA A 313 2.20 18.84 -21.19
N VAL A 314 1.71 17.89 -20.39
CA VAL A 314 0.62 18.08 -19.44
C VAL A 314 1.10 17.89 -18.00
N SER A 315 0.95 18.91 -17.15
CA SER A 315 1.32 18.87 -15.73
C SER A 315 0.25 18.27 -14.81
N ALA A 316 -1.02 18.30 -15.22
CA ALA A 316 -2.11 17.70 -14.48
C ALA A 316 -3.26 17.32 -15.42
N GLY A 317 -3.76 16.10 -15.23
CA GLY A 317 -5.01 15.65 -15.81
C GLY A 317 -5.43 14.31 -15.20
N ASP A 318 -6.57 13.79 -15.66
CA ASP A 318 -6.91 12.37 -15.48
C ASP A 318 -6.70 11.64 -16.80
N VAL A 319 -5.92 10.56 -16.76
CA VAL A 319 -5.55 9.79 -17.95
C VAL A 319 -6.42 8.56 -18.07
N VAL A 320 -7.03 8.40 -19.24
CA VAL A 320 -7.70 7.17 -19.68
C VAL A 320 -6.82 6.53 -20.74
N HIS A 321 -6.38 5.29 -20.52
CA HIS A 321 -5.75 4.47 -21.56
C HIS A 321 -6.83 4.12 -22.60
N VAL A 322 -6.59 4.45 -23.86
CA VAL A 322 -7.49 4.11 -24.96
C VAL A 322 -7.18 2.68 -25.41
N ARG A 323 -8.21 1.90 -25.71
CA ARG A 323 -8.11 0.56 -26.29
C ARG A 323 -8.21 0.63 -27.81
#